data_AF-A0A9N9G8R5-F1
#
_entry.id   AF-A0A9N9G8R5-F1
#
_cell.length_a   1.000
_cell.length_b   1.000
_cell.length_c   1.000
_cell.angle_alpha   90.00
_cell.angle_beta   90.00
_cell.angle_gamma   90.00
#
_symmetry.space_group_name_H-M   'P 1'
#
loop_
_entity.id
_entity.type
_entity.pdbx_description
1 polymer ?
#
loop_
_entity_poly.entity_id
_entity_poly.type
_entity_poly.pdbx_seq_one_letter_code
_entity_poly.pdbx_strand_id
1 'polypeptide(L)'
;MDTYSVYFKETTPDNYHFLGFYQYRSKQEDFTFSFQRETDKLWKDLVILEIGPGGIKKGAIRLKQKFKVIIVAADVEKAVWETSSSPEKG
;
A
#
# COMPACT_ATOMS: atom_id res chain seq x y z
N MET A 1 -16.89 2.69 -13.73
CA MET A 1 -16.69 2.08 -12.40
C MET A 1 -15.25 1.66 -12.34
N ASP A 2 -14.42 2.37 -11.60
CA ASP A 2 -13.04 1.93 -11.38
C ASP A 2 -13.10 0.58 -10.67
N THR A 3 -12.56 -0.43 -11.35
CA THR A 3 -12.49 -1.79 -10.82
C THR A 3 -11.16 -1.93 -10.09
N TYR A 4 -11.21 -2.45 -8.87
CA TYR A 4 -10.00 -2.77 -8.11
C TYR A 4 -9.20 -3.88 -8.82
N SER A 5 -7.89 -3.95 -8.55
CA SER A 5 -6.98 -4.92 -9.15
C SER A 5 -7.47 -6.37 -9.06
N VAL A 6 -7.19 -7.15 -10.12
CA VAL A 6 -7.50 -8.59 -10.18
C VAL A 6 -6.82 -9.38 -9.06
N TYR A 7 -5.71 -8.87 -8.51
CA TYR A 7 -5.09 -9.42 -7.29
C TYR A 7 -6.11 -9.72 -6.19
N PHE A 8 -7.07 -8.83 -5.94
CA PHE A 8 -8.07 -8.99 -4.88
C PHE A 8 -9.23 -9.93 -5.26
N LYS A 9 -9.35 -10.30 -6.54
CA LYS A 9 -10.28 -11.34 -6.99
C LYS A 9 -9.68 -12.72 -6.84
N GLU A 10 -8.37 -12.84 -7.05
CA GLU A 10 -7.62 -14.10 -7.03
C GLU A 10 -7.06 -14.44 -5.64
N THR A 11 -6.99 -13.45 -4.75
CA THR A 11 -6.50 -13.64 -3.37
C THR A 11 -7.67 -13.69 -2.40
N THR A 12 -7.64 -14.61 -1.43
CA THR A 12 -8.63 -14.59 -0.35
C THR A 12 -8.41 -13.38 0.55
N PRO A 13 -9.46 -12.74 1.10
CA PRO A 13 -9.32 -11.56 1.96
C PRO A 13 -8.37 -11.74 3.15
N ASP A 14 -8.27 -12.96 3.67
CA ASP A 14 -7.33 -13.30 4.75
C ASP A 14 -5.86 -13.35 4.33
N ASN A 15 -5.58 -13.38 3.04
CA ASN A 15 -4.24 -13.37 2.48
C ASN A 15 -3.87 -12.03 1.84
N TYR A 16 -4.70 -10.99 1.98
CA TYR A 16 -4.33 -9.65 1.52
C TYR A 16 -3.10 -9.12 2.26
N HIS A 17 -2.05 -8.79 1.51
CA HIS A 17 -0.82 -8.20 2.05
C HIS A 17 -0.09 -7.36 0.99
N PHE A 18 0.64 -6.33 1.44
CA PHE A 18 1.32 -5.37 0.56
C PHE A 18 2.29 -6.05 -0.40
N LEU A 19 3.15 -6.94 0.11
CA LEU A 19 4.18 -7.59 -0.70
C LEU A 19 3.56 -8.43 -1.83
N GLY A 20 2.44 -9.12 -1.57
CA GLY A 20 1.72 -9.91 -2.57
C GLY A 20 1.11 -9.03 -3.65
N PHE A 21 0.51 -7.89 -3.27
CA PHE A 21 0.03 -6.90 -4.23
C PHE A 21 1.18 -6.34 -5.08
N TYR A 22 2.32 -6.01 -4.45
CA TYR A 22 3.49 -5.46 -5.14
C TYR A 22 4.12 -6.47 -6.11
N GLN A 23 4.26 -7.74 -5.70
CA GLN A 23 4.73 -8.84 -6.55
C GLN A 23 3.76 -9.15 -7.69
N TYR A 24 2.45 -8.98 -7.48
CA TYR A 24 1.46 -9.07 -8.54
C TYR A 24 1.66 -7.92 -9.54
N ARG A 25 1.76 -6.68 -9.03
CA ARG A 25 1.95 -5.47 -9.84
C ARG A 25 3.25 -5.50 -10.63
N SER A 26 4.33 -6.07 -10.09
CA SER A 26 5.64 -6.16 -10.78
C SER A 26 5.63 -7.00 -12.06
N LYS A 27 4.55 -7.75 -12.31
CA LYS A 27 4.36 -8.56 -13.52
C LYS A 27 3.54 -7.85 -14.60
N GLN A 28 2.99 -6.67 -14.31
CA GLN A 28 2.14 -5.91 -15.23
C GLN A 28 2.96 -4.90 -16.04
N GLU A 29 2.57 -4.64 -17.29
CA GLU A 29 3.32 -3.77 -18.20
C GLU A 29 3.38 -2.30 -17.73
N ASP A 30 2.35 -1.83 -17.03
CA ASP A 30 2.27 -0.48 -16.47
C ASP A 30 2.87 -0.40 -15.05
N PHE A 31 3.66 -1.39 -14.65
CA PHE A 31 4.34 -1.38 -13.38
C PHE A 31 5.33 -0.22 -13.30
N THR A 32 5.28 0.50 -12.19
CA THR A 32 6.28 1.50 -11.88
C THR A 32 7.15 0.98 -10.75
N PHE A 33 8.47 1.10 -10.88
CA PHE A 33 9.41 0.86 -9.78
C PHE A 33 9.32 1.93 -8.68
N SER A 34 8.32 2.81 -8.74
CA SER A 34 8.07 3.85 -7.74
C SER A 34 7.19 3.29 -6.63
N PHE A 35 7.78 3.11 -5.46
CA PHE A 35 7.07 2.66 -4.26
C PHE A 35 5.84 3.53 -3.96
N GLN A 36 5.97 4.86 -4.08
CA GLN A 36 4.88 5.81 -3.86
C GLN A 36 3.73 5.59 -4.84
N ARG A 37 4.00 5.45 -6.14
CA ARG A 37 2.95 5.27 -7.16
C ARG A 37 2.21 3.94 -7.00
N GLU A 38 2.93 2.86 -6.73
CA GLU A 38 2.30 1.54 -6.52
C GLU A 38 1.52 1.50 -5.21
N THR A 39 1.99 2.22 -4.20
CA THR A 39 1.28 2.47 -2.95
C THR A 39 -0.03 3.24 -3.17
N ASP A 40 -0.01 4.29 -3.97
CA ASP A 40 -1.21 5.06 -4.29
C ASP A 40 -2.25 4.20 -5.03
N LYS A 41 -1.80 3.32 -5.94
CA LYS A 41 -2.65 2.33 -6.61
C LYS A 41 -3.30 1.39 -5.58
N LEU A 42 -2.51 0.83 -4.67
CA LEU A 42 -3.03 0.00 -3.58
C LEU A 42 -4.08 0.74 -2.74
N TRP A 43 -3.80 2.00 -2.38
CA TRP A 43 -4.72 2.77 -1.56
C TRP A 43 -6.07 2.99 -2.24
N LYS A 44 -6.07 3.31 -3.53
CA LYS A 44 -7.29 3.46 -4.33
C LYS A 44 -8.10 2.17 -4.37
N ASP A 45 -7.44 1.04 -4.62
CA ASP A 45 -8.10 -0.27 -4.60
C ASP A 45 -8.74 -0.56 -3.24
N LEU A 46 -8.02 -0.30 -2.14
CA LEU A 46 -8.54 -0.53 -0.79
C LEU A 46 -9.74 0.36 -0.47
N VAL A 47 -9.76 1.62 -0.91
CA VAL A 47 -10.93 2.51 -0.75
C VAL A 47 -12.16 1.96 -1.47
N ILE A 48 -11.98 1.41 -2.69
CA ILE A 48 -13.09 0.78 -3.43
C ILE A 48 -13.57 -0.48 -2.69
N LEU A 49 -12.64 -1.33 -2.24
CA LEU A 49 -12.94 -2.59 -1.55
C LEU A 49 -13.61 -2.40 -0.18
N GLU A 50 -13.38 -1.27 0.49
CA GLU A 50 -14.06 -0.91 1.74
C GLU A 50 -15.57 -0.69 1.60
N ILE A 51 -16.02 -0.36 0.39
CA ILE A 51 -17.44 -0.21 0.02
C ILE A 51 -18.03 -1.58 -0.38
N GLY A 52 -17.18 -2.59 -0.62
CA GLY A 52 -17.58 -3.93 -1.02
C GLY A 52 -18.24 -4.78 0.08
N PRO A 53 -18.73 -5.99 -0.26
CA PRO A 53 -19.46 -6.84 0.67
C PRO A 53 -18.55 -7.58 1.67
N GLY A 54 -19.06 -7.75 2.89
CA GLY A 54 -18.61 -8.76 3.87
C GLY A 54 -17.09 -8.93 4.05
N GLY A 55 -16.60 -10.13 3.73
CA GLY A 55 -15.20 -10.54 3.95
C GLY A 55 -14.18 -9.69 3.17
N ILE A 56 -14.55 -9.21 1.98
CA ILE A 56 -13.69 -8.34 1.16
C ILE A 56 -13.43 -7.02 1.88
N LYS A 57 -14.48 -6.39 2.43
CA LYS A 57 -14.38 -5.17 3.23
C LYS A 57 -13.49 -5.38 4.45
N LYS A 58 -13.68 -6.48 5.19
CA LYS A 58 -12.85 -6.79 6.37
C LYS A 58 -11.38 -6.97 6.02
N GLY A 59 -11.08 -7.70 4.94
CA GLY A 59 -9.71 -7.87 4.44
C GLY A 59 -9.08 -6.54 4.03
N ALA A 60 -9.82 -5.68 3.31
CA ALA A 60 -9.37 -4.37 2.87
C ALA A 60 -9.05 -3.44 4.05
N ILE A 61 -9.94 -3.34 5.03
CA ILE A 61 -9.73 -2.54 6.26
C ILE A 61 -8.46 -3.02 6.99
N ARG A 62 -8.30 -4.35 7.13
CA ARG A 62 -7.13 -4.93 7.82
C ARG A 62 -5.83 -4.62 7.09
N LEU A 63 -5.79 -4.76 5.76
CA LEU A 63 -4.61 -4.42 4.98
C LEU A 63 -4.30 -2.92 5.07
N LYS A 64 -5.32 -2.05 4.96
CA LYS A 64 -5.16 -0.60 5.06
C LYS A 64 -4.61 -0.16 6.41
N GLN A 65 -5.07 -0.77 7.50
CA GLN A 65 -4.55 -0.50 8.85
C GLN A 65 -3.07 -0.92 8.98
N LYS A 66 -2.71 -2.12 8.52
CA LYS A 66 -1.31 -2.58 8.49
C LYS A 66 -0.44 -1.66 7.64
N PHE A 67 -1.00 -1.14 6.56
CA PHE A 67 -0.29 -0.30 5.61
C PHE A 67 -0.05 1.14 6.11
N LYS A 68 -1.03 1.74 6.82
CA LYS A 68 -0.84 3.04 7.50
C LYS A 68 0.36 3.03 8.47
N VAL A 69 0.57 1.92 9.17
CA VAL A 69 1.72 1.76 10.08
C VAL A 69 3.05 1.84 9.32
N ILE A 70 3.13 1.27 8.12
CA ILE A 70 4.34 1.29 7.28
C ILE A 70 4.65 2.70 6.79
N ILE A 71 3.66 3.45 6.31
CA ILE A 71 3.89 4.83 5.83
C ILE A 71 4.36 5.72 6.98
N VAL A 72 3.67 5.66 8.14
CA VAL A 72 4.06 6.49 9.30
C VAL A 72 5.48 6.13 9.78
N ALA A 73 5.85 4.85 9.77
CA ALA A 73 7.21 4.44 10.12
C ALA A 73 8.26 5.00 9.14
N ALA A 74 7.99 4.94 7.83
CA ALA A 74 8.89 5.46 6.81
C ALA A 74 9.05 6.99 6.90
N ASP A 75 7.96 7.72 7.15
CA ASP A 75 8.01 9.17 7.34
C ASP A 75 8.79 9.58 8.60
N VAL A 76 8.64 8.81 9.69
CA VAL A 76 9.42 9.01 10.93
C VAL A 76 10.91 8.73 10.70
N GLU A 77 11.26 7.61 10.06
CA GLU A 77 12.66 7.29 9.73
C GLU A 77 13.32 8.37 8.86
N LYS A 78 12.59 8.86 7.86
CA LYS A 78 13.06 9.97 7.02
C LYS A 78 13.28 11.24 7.83
N ALA A 79 12.33 11.63 8.68
CA ALA A 79 12.47 12.83 9.53
C ALA A 79 13.64 12.70 10.51
N VAL A 80 13.86 11.52 11.10
CA VAL A 80 15.00 11.23 11.97
C VAL A 80 16.32 11.33 11.20
N TRP A 81 16.39 10.78 9.99
CA TRP A 81 17.58 10.89 9.15
C TRP A 81 17.89 12.34 8.77
N GLU A 82 16.87 13.13 8.39
CA GLU A 82 17.02 14.54 8.01
C GLU A 82 17.47 15.43 9.17
N THR A 83 16.97 15.16 10.39
CA THR A 83 17.38 15.87 11.61
C THR A 83 18.76 15.45 12.12
N SER A 84 19.12 14.17 11.96
CA SER A 84 20.44 13.65 12.36
C SER A 84 21.56 14.01 11.37
N SER A 85 21.21 14.28 10.11
CA SER A 85 22.16 14.54 9.02
C SER A 85 22.33 16.02 8.70
N SER A 86 21.69 16.94 9.43
CA SER A 86 21.95 18.38 9.29
C SER A 86 23.28 18.72 9.97
N PRO A 87 24.36 19.03 9.21
CA PRO A 87 25.55 19.58 9.83
C PRO A 87 25.21 21.01 10.23
N GLU A 88 25.47 21.38 11.47
CA GLU A 88 25.55 22.78 11.88
C GLU A 88 26.43 23.51 10.85
N LYS A 89 25.80 24.38 10.04
CA LYS A 89 26.54 25.31 9.18
C LYS A 89 27.19 26.34 10.10
N GLY A 90 28.34 25.96 10.66
CA GLY A 90 29.30 26.87 11.30
C GLY A 90 30.16 27.58 10.26
#